data_AF-A0A211ZLI0-F1
#
_entry.id   AF-A0A211ZLI0-F1
#
_cell.length_a   1.000
_cell.length_b   1.000
_cell.length_c   1.000
_cell.angle_alpha   90.00
_cell.angle_beta   90.00
_cell.angle_gamma   90.00
#
_symmetry.space_group_name_H-M   'P 1'
#
loop_
_entity.id
_entity.type
_entity.pdbx_description
1 polymer ?
#
loop_
_entity_poly.entity_id
_entity_poly.type
_entity_poly.pdbx_seq_one_letter_code
_entity_poly.pdbx_strand_id
1 'polypeptide(L)'
;MGRIGRRAGALLGAALLLGLPGIARAEATLNALFMAQAGYSESDIRGMTDAFHKAHPDIQVKLEFVPYEALHDKITLASGSGGGYDVVLFDVIWPAEFAANNVLADVTSRIDTKTRTGVQDGAWTTVDYKGKSYGMPWLMDSKLFFYNKAMLEKAGIAKPPASWPEVIKDAEILKQKGVVEYPIVWSWSQAEAIICDYAVLMQAFGGSFVDGNGKPTFQSGGGLDALKFMVDTLKNGTTNPHSTEYLEEDVRRVFSSGQAAFALNWTYMYDQANNNAKESQVTGQVGVMAPPGVEGKSTVSTVNGAMGLGIPSGSKNQDAAWTYISYLASPEVEAKYSTSAPSIWKSYYEDPAVKNGPNASLLEAQAKSFASLFARPFVVDYQQFSTRLQQALQQALLDQASAEDALKSAASDLASGG
;
A
#
# COMPACT_ATOMS: atom_id res chain seq x y z
N MET A 1 -53.67 -84.29 -0.25
CA MET A 1 -54.22 -82.97 -0.59
C MET A 1 -53.97 -82.00 0.57
N GLY A 2 -53.31 -80.88 0.29
CA GLY A 2 -53.09 -79.75 1.23
C GLY A 2 -51.90 -79.94 2.17
N ARG A 3 -51.02 -78.96 2.43
CA ARG A 3 -50.88 -77.57 1.97
C ARG A 3 -49.47 -77.11 2.38
N ILE A 4 -48.92 -76.21 1.58
CA ILE A 4 -47.62 -75.54 1.70
C ILE A 4 -47.55 -74.70 2.99
N GLY A 5 -46.36 -74.60 3.59
CA GLY A 5 -46.03 -73.62 4.63
C GLY A 5 -44.53 -73.47 4.84
N ARG A 6 -43.86 -72.68 3.98
CA ARG A 6 -42.46 -72.24 4.16
C ARG A 6 -42.38 -71.27 5.35
N ARG A 7 -41.50 -71.54 6.32
CA ARG A 7 -41.03 -70.56 7.31
C ARG A 7 -39.64 -70.08 6.89
N ALA A 8 -39.54 -68.80 6.55
CA ALA A 8 -38.28 -68.09 6.35
C ALA A 8 -37.72 -67.69 7.73
N GLY A 9 -36.52 -68.16 8.06
CA GLY A 9 -35.73 -67.68 9.19
C GLY A 9 -34.81 -66.55 8.75
N ALA A 10 -34.99 -65.36 9.33
CA ALA A 10 -34.18 -64.18 9.06
C ALA A 10 -32.80 -64.30 9.73
N LEU A 11 -31.73 -64.14 8.94
CA LEU A 11 -30.38 -63.90 9.41
C LEU A 11 -30.23 -62.41 9.76
N LEU A 12 -30.08 -62.07 11.04
CA LEU A 12 -29.63 -60.75 11.47
C LEU A 12 -28.12 -60.61 11.15
N GLY A 13 -27.80 -59.89 10.08
CA GLY A 13 -26.46 -59.38 9.84
C GLY A 13 -26.27 -58.08 10.61
N ALA A 14 -25.37 -58.08 11.60
CA ALA A 14 -24.91 -56.85 12.25
C ALA A 14 -24.01 -56.07 11.28
N ALA A 15 -24.53 -55.01 10.69
CA ALA A 15 -23.73 -54.07 9.91
C ALA A 15 -23.01 -53.12 10.87
N LEU A 16 -21.68 -53.23 10.93
CA LEU A 16 -20.82 -52.19 11.51
C LEU A 16 -20.95 -50.92 10.63
N LEU A 17 -21.65 -49.91 11.14
CA LEU A 17 -21.60 -48.55 10.61
C LEU A 17 -20.24 -47.95 10.99
N LEU A 18 -19.26 -48.09 10.09
CA LEU A 18 -18.06 -47.25 10.11
C LEU A 18 -18.50 -45.82 9.84
N GLY A 19 -18.52 -44.98 10.88
CA GLY A 19 -18.75 -43.54 10.76
C GLY A 19 -17.69 -42.93 9.86
N LEU A 20 -18.09 -42.52 8.65
CA LEU A 20 -17.28 -41.63 7.82
C LEU A 20 -17.07 -40.33 8.60
N PRO A 21 -15.82 -39.81 8.69
CA PRO A 21 -15.60 -38.48 9.26
C PRO A 21 -16.43 -37.49 8.47
N GLY A 22 -17.32 -36.78 9.15
CA GLY A 22 -18.15 -35.75 8.53
C GLY A 22 -17.25 -34.75 7.83
N ILE A 23 -17.43 -34.61 6.51
CA ILE A 23 -16.84 -33.50 5.77
C ILE A 23 -17.44 -32.24 6.39
N ALA A 24 -16.64 -31.50 7.16
CA ALA A 24 -17.04 -30.22 7.71
C ALA A 24 -17.52 -29.35 6.54
N ARG A 25 -18.82 -29.07 6.52
CA ARG A 25 -19.44 -28.27 5.46
C ARG A 25 -19.23 -26.81 5.85
N ALA A 26 -18.63 -26.04 4.95
CA ALA A 26 -18.46 -24.60 5.14
C ALA A 26 -19.82 -23.94 5.45
N GLU A 27 -19.88 -23.21 6.56
CA GLU A 27 -21.06 -22.49 7.03
C GLU A 27 -21.15 -21.10 6.37
N ALA A 28 -20.00 -20.52 5.99
CA ALA A 28 -19.91 -19.28 5.23
C ALA A 28 -18.89 -19.37 4.08
N THR A 29 -19.13 -18.62 3.00
CA THR A 29 -18.16 -18.37 1.93
C THR A 29 -18.04 -16.88 1.72
N LEU A 30 -16.83 -16.35 1.93
CA LEU A 30 -16.48 -14.95 1.78
C LEU A 30 -15.85 -14.71 0.41
N ASN A 31 -16.24 -13.64 -0.28
CA ASN A 31 -15.48 -13.10 -1.40
C ASN A 31 -14.62 -11.94 -0.89
N ALA A 32 -13.30 -12.02 -1.05
CA ALA A 32 -12.38 -11.02 -0.53
C ALA A 32 -11.56 -10.40 -1.65
N LEU A 33 -11.59 -9.06 -1.75
CA LEU A 33 -10.91 -8.29 -2.77
C LEU A 33 -9.64 -7.63 -2.20
N PHE A 34 -8.52 -7.89 -2.85
CA PHE A 34 -7.21 -7.33 -2.52
C PHE A 34 -6.56 -6.73 -3.77
N MET A 35 -5.57 -5.86 -3.56
CA MET A 35 -4.69 -5.46 -4.66
C MET A 35 -3.59 -6.51 -4.90
N ALA A 36 -3.10 -6.60 -6.13
CA ALA A 36 -2.05 -7.52 -6.54
C ALA A 36 -0.62 -6.95 -6.33
N GLN A 37 -0.49 -5.64 -6.12
CA GLN A 37 0.78 -4.91 -6.05
C GLN A 37 0.92 -4.14 -4.73
N ALA A 38 2.14 -3.95 -4.25
CA ALA A 38 2.48 -3.28 -2.98
C ALA A 38 1.98 -3.97 -1.69
N GLY A 39 2.65 -3.70 -0.56
CA GLY A 39 2.34 -4.33 0.73
C GLY A 39 2.58 -5.86 0.74
N TYR A 40 1.60 -6.62 1.26
CA TYR A 40 1.64 -8.08 1.26
C TYR A 40 1.43 -8.63 -0.17
N SER A 41 2.30 -9.53 -0.60
CA SER A 41 2.19 -10.16 -1.92
C SER A 41 0.97 -11.08 -2.02
N GLU A 42 0.55 -11.43 -3.25
CA GLU A 42 -0.48 -12.47 -3.44
C GLU A 42 -0.12 -13.78 -2.72
N SER A 43 1.16 -14.17 -2.73
CA SER A 43 1.63 -15.35 -2.02
C SER A 43 1.51 -15.22 -0.51
N ASP A 44 1.78 -14.03 0.05
CA ASP A 44 1.62 -13.77 1.48
C ASP A 44 0.14 -13.91 1.86
N ILE A 45 -0.74 -13.26 1.11
CA ILE A 45 -2.19 -13.26 1.38
C ILE A 45 -2.75 -14.67 1.25
N ARG A 46 -2.40 -15.41 0.20
CA ARG A 46 -2.78 -16.83 0.06
C ARG A 46 -2.26 -17.66 1.23
N GLY A 47 -1.02 -17.44 1.66
CA GLY A 47 -0.45 -18.13 2.81
C GLY A 47 -1.15 -17.81 4.13
N MET A 48 -1.57 -16.55 4.34
CA MET A 48 -2.42 -16.15 5.46
C MET A 48 -3.79 -16.82 5.40
N THR A 49 -4.42 -16.84 4.22
CA THR A 49 -5.74 -17.46 4.02
C THR A 49 -5.70 -18.98 4.21
N ASP A 50 -4.66 -19.66 3.74
CA ASP A 50 -4.48 -21.10 3.94
C ASP A 50 -4.32 -21.44 5.43
N ALA A 51 -3.62 -20.59 6.18
CA ALA A 51 -3.50 -20.73 7.63
C ALA A 51 -4.84 -20.45 8.34
N PHE A 52 -5.60 -19.46 7.86
CA PHE A 52 -6.95 -19.17 8.32
C PHE A 52 -7.90 -20.37 8.10
N HIS A 53 -7.93 -20.99 6.92
CA HIS A 53 -8.79 -22.15 6.65
C HIS A 53 -8.49 -23.34 7.56
N LYS A 54 -7.25 -23.50 8.03
CA LYS A 54 -6.90 -24.52 9.02
C LYS A 54 -7.44 -24.20 10.40
N ALA A 55 -7.45 -22.92 10.79
CA ALA A 55 -7.97 -22.46 12.07
C ALA A 55 -9.52 -22.33 12.08
N HIS A 56 -10.12 -22.05 10.93
CA HIS A 56 -11.55 -21.80 10.72
C HIS A 56 -12.08 -22.61 9.53
N PRO A 57 -12.17 -23.95 9.65
CA PRO A 57 -12.60 -24.81 8.53
C PRO A 57 -14.06 -24.57 8.10
N ASP A 58 -14.85 -23.90 8.93
CA ASP A 58 -16.23 -23.48 8.71
C ASP A 58 -16.36 -22.24 7.79
N ILE A 59 -15.29 -21.47 7.58
CA ILE A 59 -15.30 -20.25 6.75
C ILE A 59 -14.39 -20.44 5.53
N GLN A 60 -14.99 -20.40 4.35
CA GLN A 60 -14.24 -20.42 3.09
C GLN A 60 -14.01 -18.99 2.60
N VAL A 61 -12.86 -18.75 1.96
CA VAL A 61 -12.49 -17.43 1.45
C VAL A 61 -12.05 -17.57 0.00
N LYS A 62 -12.73 -16.84 -0.89
CA LYS A 62 -12.38 -16.70 -2.30
C LYS A 62 -11.66 -15.38 -2.47
N LEU A 63 -10.37 -15.47 -2.76
CA LEU A 63 -9.52 -14.31 -3.00
C LEU A 63 -9.64 -13.85 -4.45
N GLU A 64 -9.80 -12.55 -4.64
CA GLU A 64 -9.64 -11.88 -5.91
C GLU A 64 -8.59 -10.78 -5.78
N PHE A 65 -7.66 -10.77 -6.73
CA PHE A 65 -6.59 -9.79 -6.81
C PHE A 65 -6.77 -8.92 -8.04
N VAL A 66 -6.62 -7.61 -7.87
CA VAL A 66 -6.72 -6.62 -8.96
C VAL A 66 -5.57 -5.62 -8.87
N PRO A 67 -5.21 -4.93 -9.97
CA PRO A 67 -4.34 -3.76 -9.87
C PRO A 67 -4.95 -2.71 -8.92
N TYR A 68 -4.10 -1.93 -8.24
CA TYR A 68 -4.54 -0.87 -7.33
C TYR A 68 -5.54 0.08 -8.00
N GLU A 69 -5.27 0.39 -9.28
CA GLU A 69 -6.05 1.31 -10.12
C GLU A 69 -7.50 0.83 -10.33
N ALA A 70 -7.75 -0.47 -10.20
CA ALA A 70 -9.09 -1.05 -10.33
C ALA A 70 -9.79 -1.26 -8.98
N LEU A 71 -9.08 -1.10 -7.85
CA LEU A 71 -9.57 -1.49 -6.52
C LEU A 71 -10.77 -0.62 -6.09
N HIS A 72 -10.65 0.71 -6.18
CA HIS A 72 -11.70 1.65 -5.77
C HIS A 72 -12.99 1.44 -6.57
N ASP A 73 -12.91 1.53 -7.90
CA ASP A 73 -14.07 1.37 -8.80
C ASP A 73 -14.79 0.04 -8.57
N LYS A 74 -14.04 -1.03 -8.32
CA LYS A 74 -14.64 -2.35 -8.09
C LYS A 74 -15.38 -2.42 -6.76
N ILE A 75 -14.85 -1.80 -5.70
CA ILE A 75 -15.53 -1.69 -4.41
C ILE A 75 -16.82 -0.88 -4.56
N THR A 76 -16.76 0.29 -5.21
CA THR A 76 -17.92 1.19 -5.34
C THR A 76 -19.01 0.60 -6.24
N LEU A 77 -18.65 -0.02 -7.37
CA LEU A 77 -19.58 -0.71 -8.26
C LEU A 77 -20.25 -1.93 -7.60
N ALA A 78 -19.48 -2.73 -6.85
CA ALA A 78 -20.04 -3.85 -6.09
C ALA A 78 -21.01 -3.36 -4.99
N SER A 79 -20.70 -2.25 -4.33
CA SER A 79 -21.58 -1.63 -3.35
C SER A 79 -22.91 -1.16 -3.99
N GLY A 80 -22.85 -0.50 -5.15
CA GLY A 80 -24.03 0.02 -5.85
C GLY A 80 -24.95 -1.06 -6.44
N SER A 81 -24.42 -2.24 -6.77
CA SER A 81 -25.18 -3.36 -7.36
C SER A 81 -25.80 -4.32 -6.34
N GLY A 82 -25.69 -4.02 -5.03
CA GLY A 82 -26.27 -4.84 -3.95
C GLY A 82 -25.30 -5.83 -3.31
N GLY A 83 -24.00 -5.65 -3.52
CA GLY A 83 -22.92 -6.45 -2.93
C GLY A 83 -22.16 -7.30 -3.93
N GLY A 84 -21.07 -7.91 -3.47
CA GLY A 84 -20.21 -8.78 -4.28
C GLY A 84 -18.99 -9.27 -3.50
N TYR A 85 -18.53 -8.44 -2.56
CA TYR A 85 -17.45 -8.75 -1.62
C TYR A 85 -17.94 -8.70 -0.18
N ASP A 86 -17.30 -9.51 0.65
CA ASP A 86 -17.47 -9.55 2.10
C ASP A 86 -16.28 -8.92 2.82
N VAL A 87 -15.10 -8.90 2.20
CA VAL A 87 -13.90 -8.24 2.72
C VAL A 87 -13.23 -7.48 1.58
N VAL A 88 -12.83 -6.24 1.84
CA VAL A 88 -12.12 -5.41 0.87
C VAL A 88 -10.92 -4.74 1.52
N LEU A 89 -9.80 -4.73 0.82
CA LEU A 89 -8.69 -3.81 1.11
C LEU A 89 -9.06 -2.41 0.63
N PHE A 90 -8.77 -1.37 1.41
CA PHE A 90 -9.00 0.02 1.02
C PHE A 90 -7.89 0.97 1.48
N ASP A 91 -7.63 2.03 0.69
CA ASP A 91 -6.58 3.02 0.94
C ASP A 91 -7.02 4.09 1.95
N VAL A 92 -6.06 4.72 2.64
CA VAL A 92 -6.24 5.78 3.65
C VAL A 92 -6.98 7.02 3.13
N ILE A 93 -7.05 7.22 1.82
CA ILE A 93 -7.74 8.36 1.18
C ILE A 93 -9.25 8.13 0.97
N TRP A 94 -9.74 6.90 1.10
CA TRP A 94 -11.15 6.55 0.83
C TRP A 94 -12.12 6.58 2.03
N PRO A 95 -11.72 6.56 3.32
CA PRO A 95 -12.66 6.51 4.44
C PRO A 95 -13.72 7.61 4.43
N ALA A 96 -13.34 8.84 4.05
CA ALA A 96 -14.28 9.97 4.00
C ALA A 96 -15.41 9.73 2.99
N GLU A 97 -15.05 9.34 1.77
CA GLU A 97 -15.99 8.99 0.70
C GLU A 97 -16.83 7.76 1.07
N PHE A 98 -16.17 6.69 1.51
CA PHE A 98 -16.83 5.42 1.82
C PHE A 98 -17.81 5.53 2.99
N ALA A 99 -17.48 6.34 4.00
CA ALA A 99 -18.38 6.67 5.09
C ALA A 99 -19.58 7.49 4.63
N ALA A 100 -19.36 8.52 3.80
CA ALA A 100 -20.43 9.38 3.29
C ALA A 100 -21.43 8.61 2.39
N ASN A 101 -20.92 7.63 1.63
CA ASN A 101 -21.70 6.83 0.68
C ASN A 101 -22.15 5.47 1.24
N ASN A 102 -21.94 5.21 2.53
CA ASN A 102 -22.30 3.95 3.19
C ASN A 102 -21.74 2.70 2.47
N VAL A 103 -20.52 2.78 1.96
CA VAL A 103 -19.84 1.68 1.24
C VAL A 103 -19.38 0.61 2.23
N LEU A 104 -18.81 1.02 3.36
CA LEU A 104 -18.30 0.13 4.41
C LEU A 104 -19.20 0.15 5.66
N ALA A 105 -19.29 -0.98 6.35
CA ALA A 105 -19.98 -1.11 7.63
C ALA A 105 -19.21 -0.40 8.75
N ASP A 106 -19.95 0.18 9.70
CA ASP A 106 -19.39 0.69 10.96
C ASP A 106 -19.06 -0.50 11.87
N VAL A 107 -17.77 -0.70 12.14
CA VAL A 107 -17.24 -1.79 12.96
C VAL A 107 -16.77 -1.32 14.34
N THR A 108 -17.09 -0.08 14.74
CA THR A 108 -16.61 0.52 15.99
C THR A 108 -16.87 -0.37 17.21
N SER A 109 -18.06 -1.00 17.28
CA SER A 109 -18.44 -1.89 18.40
C SER A 109 -17.70 -3.23 18.40
N ARG A 110 -17.03 -3.59 17.31
CA ARG A 110 -16.29 -4.85 17.15
C ARG A 110 -14.82 -4.74 17.57
N ILE A 111 -14.33 -3.51 17.78
CA ILE A 111 -12.93 -3.24 18.17
C ILE A 111 -12.88 -3.12 19.69
N ASP A 112 -12.19 -4.06 20.34
CA ASP A 112 -12.01 -4.01 21.80
C ASP A 112 -10.93 -2.99 22.22
N THR A 113 -10.93 -2.63 23.50
CA THR A 113 -9.97 -1.66 24.06
C THR A 113 -8.53 -2.13 23.92
N LYS A 114 -8.27 -3.44 24.04
CA LYS A 114 -6.92 -4.01 23.93
C LYS A 114 -6.36 -3.81 22.52
N THR A 115 -7.16 -4.08 21.50
CA THR A 115 -6.85 -3.86 20.09
C THR A 115 -6.64 -2.38 19.82
N ARG A 116 -7.59 -1.54 20.24
CA ARG A 116 -7.53 -0.08 20.06
C ARG A 116 -6.22 0.52 20.59
N THR A 117 -5.80 0.08 21.78
CA THR A 117 -4.62 0.63 22.47
C THR A 117 -3.30 -0.03 22.03
N GLY A 118 -3.35 -1.30 21.61
CA GLY A 118 -2.18 -2.05 21.16
C GLY A 118 -1.72 -1.71 19.74
N VAL A 119 -2.65 -1.29 18.88
CA VAL A 119 -2.34 -0.76 17.54
C VAL A 119 -1.76 0.65 17.64
N GLN A 120 -0.84 0.98 16.74
CA GLN A 120 -0.23 2.30 16.61
C GLN A 120 -1.30 3.37 16.36
N ASP A 121 -1.24 4.49 17.09
CA ASP A 121 -2.28 5.52 17.04
C ASP A 121 -2.47 6.09 15.63
N GLY A 122 -1.35 6.26 14.89
CA GLY A 122 -1.38 6.71 13.50
C GLY A 122 -2.05 5.74 12.54
N ALA A 123 -2.04 4.43 12.81
CA ALA A 123 -2.66 3.44 11.94
C ALA A 123 -4.18 3.59 11.88
N TRP A 124 -4.81 4.05 12.97
CA TRP A 124 -6.25 4.27 13.03
C TRP A 124 -6.74 5.37 12.08
N THR A 125 -5.88 6.32 11.70
CA THR A 125 -6.23 7.35 10.71
C THR A 125 -6.60 6.79 9.35
N THR A 126 -6.19 5.55 9.07
CA THR A 126 -6.49 4.79 7.85
C THR A 126 -7.96 4.38 7.74
N VAL A 127 -8.63 4.16 8.88
CA VAL A 127 -9.96 3.54 8.91
C VAL A 127 -10.99 4.33 9.70
N ASP A 128 -10.55 5.31 10.49
CA ASP A 128 -11.42 6.15 11.30
C ASP A 128 -11.89 7.38 10.51
N TYR A 129 -13.19 7.64 10.56
CA TYR A 129 -13.80 8.85 10.03
C TYR A 129 -14.93 9.33 10.94
N LYS A 130 -14.90 10.61 11.34
CA LYS A 130 -15.92 11.26 12.19
C LYS A 130 -16.34 10.45 13.42
N GLY A 131 -15.37 9.86 14.13
CA GLY A 131 -15.59 9.13 15.39
C GLY A 131 -16.09 7.69 15.24
N LYS A 132 -16.10 7.16 14.02
CA LYS A 132 -16.43 5.76 13.71
C LYS A 132 -15.25 5.07 13.04
N SER A 133 -15.14 3.76 13.21
CA SER A 133 -14.17 2.91 12.52
C SER A 133 -14.87 2.12 11.42
N TYR A 134 -14.37 2.21 10.19
CA TYR A 134 -14.92 1.54 9.01
C TYR A 134 -14.13 0.30 8.58
N GLY A 135 -13.18 -0.12 9.41
CA GLY A 135 -12.35 -1.29 9.19
C GLY A 135 -11.35 -1.50 10.31
N MET A 136 -10.44 -2.45 10.07
CA MET A 136 -9.25 -2.68 10.87
C MET A 136 -8.03 -2.19 10.06
N PRO A 137 -7.13 -1.36 10.62
CA PRO A 137 -5.85 -1.10 9.96
C PRO A 137 -5.13 -2.42 9.73
N TRP A 138 -4.41 -2.57 8.62
CA TRP A 138 -3.78 -3.86 8.29
C TRP A 138 -2.33 -3.74 7.86
N LEU A 139 -1.96 -2.61 7.28
CA LEU A 139 -0.56 -2.26 7.11
C LEU A 139 -0.39 -0.75 7.21
N MET A 140 0.67 -0.35 7.91
CA MET A 140 1.19 1.00 7.83
C MET A 140 2.22 1.03 6.72
N ASP A 141 2.15 1.97 5.78
CA ASP A 141 3.21 2.10 4.78
C ASP A 141 3.52 3.55 4.48
N SER A 142 4.73 3.77 3.96
CA SER A 142 5.23 5.06 3.57
C SER A 142 6.22 4.89 2.42
N LYS A 143 6.34 5.89 1.54
CA LYS A 143 7.41 5.85 0.54
C LYS A 143 8.77 5.92 1.24
N LEU A 144 9.66 5.03 0.83
CA LEU A 144 11.06 4.95 1.24
C LEU A 144 11.95 5.24 0.03
N PHE A 145 13.16 5.72 0.32
CA PHE A 145 14.17 5.99 -0.69
C PHE A 145 15.19 4.84 -0.73
N PHE A 146 15.26 4.21 -1.89
CA PHE A 146 16.13 3.07 -2.16
C PHE A 146 17.34 3.51 -2.97
N TYR A 147 18.50 2.97 -2.63
CA TYR A 147 19.74 3.25 -3.36
C TYR A 147 20.58 2.00 -3.58
N ASN A 148 21.29 1.94 -4.70
CA ASN A 148 22.21 0.86 -5.03
C ASN A 148 23.61 1.15 -4.47
N LYS A 149 24.00 0.46 -3.40
CA LYS A 149 25.28 0.65 -2.69
C LYS A 149 26.48 0.43 -3.61
N ALA A 150 26.43 -0.58 -4.49
CA ALA A 150 27.53 -0.91 -5.39
C ALA A 150 27.73 0.16 -6.48
N MET A 151 26.65 0.77 -6.97
CA MET A 151 26.74 1.89 -7.91
C MET A 151 27.33 3.14 -7.25
N LEU A 152 26.91 3.46 -6.02
CA LEU A 152 27.48 4.57 -5.24
C LEU A 152 28.97 4.36 -5.01
N GLU A 153 29.39 3.16 -4.60
CA GLU A 153 30.80 2.80 -4.41
C GLU A 153 31.60 2.95 -5.72
N LYS A 154 31.09 2.41 -6.84
CA LYS A 154 31.72 2.55 -8.17
C LYS A 154 31.86 4.02 -8.60
N ALA A 155 30.92 4.87 -8.18
CA ALA A 155 30.97 6.30 -8.41
C ALA A 155 31.87 7.06 -7.41
N GLY A 156 32.42 6.41 -6.39
CA GLY A 156 33.19 7.06 -5.33
C GLY A 156 32.35 7.89 -4.35
N ILE A 157 31.05 7.59 -4.25
CA ILE A 157 30.11 8.22 -3.33
C ILE A 157 30.11 7.42 -2.02
N ALA A 158 30.70 8.00 -0.97
CA ALA A 158 30.97 7.28 0.28
C ALA A 158 29.76 7.15 1.22
N LYS A 159 28.74 8.00 1.05
CA LYS A 159 27.54 8.05 1.91
C LYS A 159 26.30 8.26 1.05
N PRO A 160 25.14 7.71 1.44
CA PRO A 160 23.89 8.03 0.77
C PRO A 160 23.57 9.53 0.93
N PRO A 161 22.86 10.13 -0.04
CA PRO A 161 22.53 11.55 -0.03
C PRO A 161 21.60 11.90 1.14
N ALA A 162 21.84 13.04 1.79
CA ALA A 162 21.07 13.52 2.94
C ALA A 162 20.00 14.56 2.58
N SER A 163 19.97 15.03 1.33
CA SER A 163 19.01 16.03 0.83
C SER A 163 18.64 15.75 -0.64
N TRP A 164 17.49 16.20 -1.12
CA TRP A 164 17.15 16.09 -2.55
C TRP A 164 18.17 16.77 -3.50
N PRO A 165 18.75 17.94 -3.15
CA PRO A 165 19.88 18.49 -3.91
C PRO A 165 21.09 17.56 -3.99
N GLU A 166 21.42 16.86 -2.90
CA GLU A 166 22.48 15.84 -2.92
C GLU A 166 22.11 14.64 -3.78
N VAL A 167 20.85 14.19 -3.79
CA VAL A 167 20.38 13.12 -4.69
C VAL A 167 20.67 13.48 -6.15
N ILE A 168 20.37 14.72 -6.57
CA ILE A 168 20.62 15.16 -7.95
C ILE A 168 22.12 15.25 -8.24
N LYS A 169 22.91 15.80 -7.33
CA LYS A 169 24.36 15.86 -7.49
C LYS A 169 24.97 14.46 -7.63
N ASP A 170 24.54 13.52 -6.80
CA ASP A 170 25.00 12.13 -6.85
C ASP A 170 24.56 11.44 -8.14
N ALA A 171 23.32 11.68 -8.60
CA ALA A 171 22.81 11.21 -9.88
C ALA A 171 23.67 11.73 -11.06
N GLU A 172 24.00 13.01 -11.07
CA GLU A 172 24.87 13.61 -12.09
C GLU A 172 26.26 12.95 -12.08
N ILE A 173 26.86 12.70 -10.91
CA ILE A 173 28.15 12.00 -10.79
C ILE A 173 28.07 10.58 -11.36
N LEU A 174 27.03 9.83 -10.99
CA LEU A 174 26.77 8.47 -11.49
C LEU A 174 26.70 8.43 -13.02
N LYS A 175 25.96 9.38 -13.61
CA LYS A 175 25.79 9.52 -15.05
C LYS A 175 27.09 9.92 -15.74
N GLN A 176 27.80 10.94 -15.23
CA GLN A 176 29.07 11.43 -15.79
C GLN A 176 30.16 10.35 -15.78
N LYS A 177 30.16 9.47 -14.77
CA LYS A 177 31.09 8.33 -14.68
C LYS A 177 30.66 7.11 -15.49
N GLY A 178 29.51 7.17 -16.18
CA GLY A 178 28.97 6.05 -16.95
C GLY A 178 28.63 4.83 -16.08
N VAL A 179 28.26 5.04 -14.82
CA VAL A 179 27.87 3.95 -13.92
C VAL A 179 26.50 3.40 -14.30
N VAL A 180 25.56 4.30 -14.62
CA VAL A 180 24.19 4.01 -15.07
C VAL A 180 23.70 5.16 -15.95
N GLU A 181 22.90 4.85 -16.96
CA GLU A 181 22.41 5.83 -17.93
C GLU A 181 21.39 6.80 -17.33
N TYR A 182 20.44 6.26 -16.56
CA TYR A 182 19.39 6.99 -15.85
C TYR A 182 19.45 6.66 -14.36
N PRO A 183 20.13 7.48 -13.55
CA PRO A 183 20.33 7.19 -12.13
C PRO A 183 19.06 7.11 -11.30
N ILE A 184 17.99 7.84 -11.64
CA ILE A 184 16.75 7.91 -10.86
C ILE A 184 15.58 7.34 -11.67
N VAL A 185 14.73 6.54 -11.03
CA VAL A 185 13.48 6.02 -11.61
C VAL A 185 12.28 6.29 -10.68
N TRP A 186 11.14 6.63 -11.27
CA TRP A 186 9.94 7.09 -10.54
C TRP A 186 8.64 6.48 -11.05
N SER A 187 7.59 6.57 -10.23
CA SER A 187 6.25 6.07 -10.54
C SER A 187 5.36 7.23 -10.98
N TRP A 188 5.66 7.83 -12.13
CA TRP A 188 4.99 9.04 -12.59
C TRP A 188 3.89 8.82 -13.62
N SER A 189 3.42 7.59 -13.85
CA SER A 189 2.21 7.37 -14.67
C SER A 189 1.00 8.19 -14.17
N GLN A 190 0.05 8.49 -15.06
CA GLN A 190 -1.19 9.20 -14.72
C GLN A 190 -2.13 8.32 -13.88
N ALA A 191 -1.75 8.09 -12.64
CA ALA A 191 -2.44 7.28 -11.64
C ALA A 191 -2.13 7.87 -10.25
N GLU A 192 -2.64 7.27 -9.19
CA GLU A 192 -2.35 7.71 -7.81
C GLU A 192 -0.84 7.70 -7.48
N ALA A 193 -0.07 6.88 -8.21
CA ALA A 193 1.38 6.77 -8.08
C ALA A 193 2.10 8.13 -8.20
N ILE A 194 1.76 8.96 -9.21
CA ILE A 194 2.39 10.28 -9.39
C ILE A 194 2.01 11.24 -8.25
N ILE A 195 0.79 11.11 -7.70
CA ILE A 195 0.36 11.91 -6.54
C ILE A 195 1.19 11.55 -5.32
N CYS A 196 1.50 10.27 -5.11
CA CYS A 196 2.32 9.83 -4.00
C CYS A 196 3.76 10.35 -4.12
N ASP A 197 4.40 10.21 -5.29
CA ASP A 197 5.76 10.72 -5.51
C ASP A 197 5.83 12.26 -5.42
N TYR A 198 4.83 12.95 -5.98
CA TYR A 198 4.68 14.40 -5.85
C TYR A 198 4.44 14.84 -4.40
N ALA A 199 3.68 14.08 -3.61
CA ALA A 199 3.44 14.37 -2.20
C ALA A 199 4.75 14.35 -1.39
N VAL A 200 5.61 13.36 -1.64
CA VAL A 200 6.94 13.27 -1.01
C VAL A 200 7.76 14.52 -1.34
N LEU A 201 7.88 14.85 -2.63
CA LEU A 201 8.65 16.03 -3.05
C LEU A 201 8.04 17.33 -2.51
N MET A 202 6.72 17.48 -2.57
CA MET A 202 6.03 18.66 -2.06
C MET A 202 6.26 18.84 -0.56
N GLN A 203 6.19 17.77 0.24
CA GLN A 203 6.55 17.84 1.65
C GLN A 203 8.01 18.26 1.82
N ALA A 204 8.93 17.70 1.01
CA ALA A 204 10.34 18.04 1.06
C ALA A 204 10.57 19.54 0.85
N PHE A 205 9.84 20.14 -0.10
CA PHE A 205 9.88 21.57 -0.40
C PHE A 205 8.97 22.44 0.49
N GLY A 206 8.35 21.88 1.54
CA GLY A 206 7.55 22.62 2.52
C GLY A 206 6.19 23.07 2.00
N GLY A 207 5.60 22.34 1.04
CA GLY A 207 4.30 22.62 0.46
C GLY A 207 3.14 21.88 1.14
N SER A 208 1.92 22.20 0.71
CA SER A 208 0.67 21.58 1.14
C SER A 208 -0.29 21.40 -0.03
N PHE A 209 -1.14 20.37 0.03
CA PHE A 209 -2.19 20.17 -0.98
C PHE A 209 -3.29 21.23 -0.88
N VAL A 210 -3.79 21.44 0.34
CA VAL A 210 -4.90 22.34 0.64
C VAL A 210 -4.65 23.16 1.91
N ASP A 211 -5.34 24.29 2.05
CA ASP A 211 -5.40 25.06 3.29
C ASP A 211 -6.37 24.44 4.32
N GLY A 212 -6.49 25.07 5.50
CA GLY A 212 -7.40 24.62 6.55
C GLY A 212 -8.90 24.67 6.18
N ASN A 213 -9.26 25.31 5.06
CA ASN A 213 -10.61 25.37 4.53
C ASN A 213 -10.82 24.41 3.34
N GLY A 214 -9.82 23.58 3.02
CA GLY A 214 -9.86 22.65 1.88
C GLY A 214 -9.57 23.30 0.53
N LYS A 215 -9.12 24.56 0.46
CA LYS A 215 -8.79 25.22 -0.81
C LYS A 215 -7.41 24.78 -1.30
N PRO A 216 -7.24 24.48 -2.61
CA PRO A 216 -5.93 24.14 -3.18
C PRO A 216 -4.83 25.17 -2.89
N THR A 217 -3.67 24.67 -2.41
CA THR A 217 -2.46 25.48 -2.18
C THR A 217 -1.24 24.99 -2.98
N PHE A 218 -1.32 23.80 -3.56
CA PHE A 218 -0.22 23.12 -4.25
C PHE A 218 0.36 23.90 -5.45
N GLN A 219 -0.41 24.83 -6.02
CA GLN A 219 -0.02 25.64 -7.17
C GLN A 219 1.05 26.71 -6.90
N SER A 220 1.54 26.79 -5.67
CA SER A 220 2.51 27.79 -5.23
C SER A 220 3.50 27.20 -4.22
N GLY A 221 4.57 27.95 -3.93
CA GLY A 221 5.58 27.55 -2.93
C GLY A 221 6.11 26.13 -3.16
N GLY A 222 6.09 25.30 -2.11
CA GLY A 222 6.67 23.96 -2.15
C GLY A 222 6.03 23.00 -3.16
N GLY A 223 4.74 23.18 -3.51
CA GLY A 223 4.12 22.35 -4.54
C GLY A 223 4.62 22.69 -5.95
N LEU A 224 4.69 23.99 -6.26
CA LEU A 224 5.30 24.44 -7.53
C LEU A 224 6.78 24.07 -7.62
N ASP A 225 7.54 24.22 -6.52
CA ASP A 225 8.95 23.82 -6.46
C ASP A 225 9.13 22.32 -6.71
N ALA A 226 8.24 21.48 -6.16
CA ALA A 226 8.27 20.04 -6.39
C ALA A 226 8.04 19.67 -7.86
N LEU A 227 7.04 20.27 -8.53
CA LEU A 227 6.80 19.98 -9.95
C LEU A 227 7.93 20.49 -10.84
N LYS A 228 8.49 21.66 -10.53
CA LYS A 228 9.69 22.17 -11.23
C LYS A 228 10.86 21.21 -11.08
N PHE A 229 11.11 20.71 -9.87
CA PHE A 229 12.12 19.70 -9.61
C PHE A 229 11.89 18.46 -10.50
N MET A 230 10.68 17.90 -10.52
CA MET A 230 10.38 16.74 -11.36
C MET A 230 10.69 16.99 -12.85
N VAL A 231 10.23 18.12 -13.39
CA VAL A 231 10.49 18.54 -14.78
C VAL A 231 12.00 18.73 -15.05
N ASP A 232 12.72 19.37 -14.14
CA ASP A 232 14.15 19.64 -14.29
C ASP A 232 14.97 18.35 -14.30
N THR A 233 14.62 17.34 -13.49
CA THR A 233 15.30 16.03 -13.49
C THR A 233 15.10 15.22 -14.77
N LEU A 234 13.97 15.40 -15.46
CA LEU A 234 13.77 14.85 -16.81
C LEU A 234 14.64 15.59 -17.82
N LYS A 235 14.62 16.93 -17.79
CA LYS A 235 15.37 17.78 -18.73
C LYS A 235 16.88 17.60 -18.63
N ASN A 236 17.42 17.43 -17.41
CA ASN A 236 18.85 17.17 -17.22
C ASN A 236 19.23 15.68 -17.41
N GLY A 237 18.26 14.80 -17.65
CA GLY A 237 18.47 13.39 -17.93
C GLY A 237 18.91 12.54 -16.74
N THR A 238 18.77 13.03 -15.50
CA THR A 238 19.02 12.24 -14.28
C THR A 238 17.89 11.25 -14.00
N THR A 239 16.67 11.59 -14.42
CA THR A 239 15.49 10.72 -14.35
C THR A 239 15.35 9.88 -15.63
N ASN A 240 14.99 8.60 -15.48
CA ASN A 240 14.58 7.74 -16.58
C ASN A 240 13.31 8.32 -17.24
N PRO A 241 13.33 8.65 -18.55
CA PRO A 241 12.19 9.28 -19.21
C PRO A 241 10.93 8.41 -19.22
N HIS A 242 11.06 7.09 -19.16
CA HIS A 242 9.91 6.18 -19.06
C HIS A 242 9.19 6.27 -17.71
N SER A 243 9.73 6.98 -16.72
CA SER A 243 9.07 7.19 -15.43
C SER A 243 7.65 7.78 -15.59
N THR A 244 7.41 8.58 -16.64
CA THR A 244 6.07 9.16 -16.93
C THR A 244 5.03 8.12 -17.33
N GLU A 245 5.44 6.88 -17.58
CA GLU A 245 4.59 5.74 -17.96
C GLU A 245 4.60 4.63 -16.89
N TYR A 246 5.50 4.72 -15.90
CA TYR A 246 5.74 3.68 -14.91
C TYR A 246 4.84 3.78 -13.69
N LEU A 247 4.43 2.61 -13.21
CA LEU A 247 3.89 2.39 -11.88
C LEU A 247 4.99 1.79 -10.98
N GLU A 248 4.68 1.61 -9.69
CA GLU A 248 5.64 1.15 -8.68
C GLU A 248 6.32 -0.18 -9.01
N GLU A 249 5.60 -1.09 -9.65
CA GLU A 249 6.17 -2.37 -10.07
C GLU A 249 7.17 -2.24 -11.22
N ASP A 250 6.98 -1.27 -12.12
CA ASP A 250 7.96 -0.96 -13.16
C ASP A 250 9.23 -0.36 -12.54
N VAL A 251 9.07 0.61 -11.62
CA VAL A 251 10.16 1.18 -10.84
C VAL A 251 10.95 0.10 -10.12
N ARG A 252 10.24 -0.80 -9.42
CA ARG A 252 10.85 -1.93 -8.72
C ARG A 252 11.64 -2.81 -9.68
N ARG A 253 11.08 -3.16 -10.85
CA ARG A 253 11.77 -3.99 -11.85
C ARG A 253 13.02 -3.32 -12.40
N VAL A 254 12.94 -2.03 -12.76
CA VAL A 254 14.09 -1.24 -13.26
C VAL A 254 15.21 -1.15 -12.23
N PHE A 255 14.86 -0.93 -10.97
CA PHE A 255 15.86 -0.93 -9.90
C PHE A 255 16.44 -2.32 -9.64
N SER A 256 15.58 -3.35 -9.61
CA SER A 256 15.98 -4.74 -9.36
C SER A 256 16.88 -5.30 -10.46
N SER A 257 16.74 -4.81 -11.71
CA SER A 257 17.63 -5.16 -12.83
C SER A 257 18.95 -4.37 -12.83
N GLY A 258 19.18 -3.49 -11.86
CA GLY A 258 20.39 -2.67 -11.80
C GLY A 258 20.43 -1.58 -12.88
N GLN A 259 19.28 -1.09 -13.34
CA GLN A 259 19.19 -0.02 -14.34
C GLN A 259 18.91 1.37 -13.73
N ALA A 260 18.82 1.47 -12.41
CA ALA A 260 18.75 2.72 -11.68
C ALA A 260 19.57 2.64 -10.38
N ALA A 261 20.14 3.76 -9.96
CA ALA A 261 20.86 3.88 -8.69
C ALA A 261 19.97 4.31 -7.54
N PHE A 262 18.89 5.06 -7.83
CA PHE A 262 17.97 5.64 -6.88
C PHE A 262 16.52 5.37 -7.30
N ALA A 263 15.66 5.04 -6.34
CA ALA A 263 14.24 4.86 -6.56
C ALA A 263 13.43 5.29 -5.32
N LEU A 264 12.23 5.81 -5.55
CA LEU A 264 11.23 6.02 -4.51
C LEU A 264 10.17 4.92 -4.64
N ASN A 265 9.92 4.15 -3.58
CA ASN A 265 8.92 3.09 -3.60
C ASN A 265 8.41 2.74 -2.19
N TRP A 266 7.51 1.79 -2.07
CA TRP A 266 6.93 1.33 -0.81
C TRP A 266 7.80 0.26 -0.12
N THR A 267 7.44 -0.14 1.12
CA THR A 267 8.24 -1.06 1.94
C THR A 267 8.54 -2.40 1.24
N TYR A 268 7.57 -2.99 0.56
CA TYR A 268 7.69 -4.32 -0.08
C TYR A 268 8.88 -4.42 -1.05
N MET A 269 9.27 -3.31 -1.68
CA MET A 269 10.40 -3.28 -2.61
C MET A 269 11.71 -3.66 -1.93
N TYR A 270 11.87 -3.41 -0.63
CA TYR A 270 13.06 -3.82 0.10
C TYR A 270 13.25 -5.34 0.04
N ASP A 271 12.22 -6.11 0.38
CA ASP A 271 12.32 -7.56 0.38
C ASP A 271 12.55 -8.10 -1.05
N GLN A 272 11.77 -7.60 -2.02
CA GLN A 272 11.86 -8.05 -3.40
C GLN A 272 13.19 -7.69 -4.08
N ALA A 273 13.74 -6.50 -3.83
CA ALA A 273 15.01 -6.08 -4.44
C ALA A 273 16.23 -6.62 -3.66
N ASN A 274 16.18 -6.65 -2.32
CA ASN A 274 17.34 -6.98 -1.49
C ASN A 274 17.46 -8.47 -1.17
N ASN A 275 16.35 -9.20 -1.05
CA ASN A 275 16.33 -10.58 -0.53
C ASN A 275 15.90 -11.63 -1.57
N ASN A 276 15.23 -11.23 -2.66
CA ASN A 276 14.77 -12.17 -3.69
C ASN A 276 15.72 -12.28 -4.88
N ALA A 277 16.72 -13.16 -4.77
CA ALA A 277 17.71 -13.41 -5.83
C ALA A 277 17.13 -14.03 -7.13
N LYS A 278 15.86 -14.47 -7.13
CA LYS A 278 15.20 -14.95 -8.36
C LYS A 278 14.67 -13.81 -9.22
N GLU A 279 14.37 -12.67 -8.60
CA GLU A 279 13.75 -11.51 -9.27
C GLU A 279 14.63 -10.26 -9.27
N SER A 280 15.77 -10.29 -8.58
CA SER A 280 16.67 -9.14 -8.43
C SER A 280 18.12 -9.49 -8.75
N GLN A 281 18.77 -8.62 -9.50
CA GLN A 281 20.20 -8.64 -9.81
C GLN A 281 21.03 -7.80 -8.81
N VAL A 282 20.37 -7.11 -7.88
CA VAL A 282 20.98 -6.22 -6.88
C VAL A 282 20.81 -6.73 -5.45
N THR A 283 20.50 -8.01 -5.27
CA THR A 283 20.37 -8.68 -3.96
C THR A 283 21.58 -8.39 -3.08
N GLY A 284 21.33 -8.01 -1.81
CA GLY A 284 22.35 -7.60 -0.84
C GLY A 284 23.00 -6.23 -1.10
N GLN A 285 22.79 -5.62 -2.26
CA GLN A 285 23.36 -4.33 -2.66
C GLN A 285 22.40 -3.16 -2.44
N VAL A 286 21.20 -3.42 -1.93
CA VAL A 286 20.20 -2.39 -1.68
C VAL A 286 20.46 -1.71 -0.33
N GLY A 287 20.47 -0.38 -0.35
CA GLY A 287 20.31 0.46 0.82
C GLY A 287 18.91 1.08 0.83
N VAL A 288 18.40 1.36 2.02
CA VAL A 288 17.09 1.98 2.23
C VAL A 288 17.22 3.07 3.29
N MET A 289 16.50 4.17 3.09
CA MET A 289 16.40 5.27 4.05
C MET A 289 15.03 5.95 3.93
N ALA A 290 14.67 6.77 4.92
CA ALA A 290 13.58 7.70 4.74
C ALA A 290 13.94 8.68 3.61
N PRO A 291 13.01 9.06 2.72
CA PRO A 291 13.32 10.02 1.68
C PRO A 291 13.80 11.35 2.29
N PRO A 292 14.86 11.94 1.73
CA PRO A 292 15.48 13.09 2.36
C PRO A 292 14.60 14.35 2.24
N GLY A 293 14.90 15.35 3.05
CA GLY A 293 14.27 16.67 2.94
C GLY A 293 15.03 17.62 2.00
N VAL A 294 14.74 18.91 2.15
CA VAL A 294 15.50 20.01 1.56
C VAL A 294 15.97 20.91 2.69
N GLU A 295 17.27 21.20 2.73
CA GLU A 295 17.86 22.04 3.78
C GLU A 295 17.11 23.38 3.94
N GLY A 296 16.82 23.76 5.18
CA GLY A 296 16.05 24.95 5.51
C GLY A 296 14.54 24.84 5.30
N LYS A 297 14.04 23.73 4.74
CA LYS A 297 12.60 23.47 4.51
C LYS A 297 12.10 22.25 5.29
N SER A 298 12.80 21.11 5.19
CA SER A 298 12.45 19.85 5.85
C SER A 298 13.69 18.96 6.03
N THR A 299 13.62 17.99 6.95
CA THR A 299 14.70 17.02 7.18
C THR A 299 14.43 15.65 6.55
N VAL A 300 13.16 15.24 6.53
CA VAL A 300 12.65 14.00 5.95
C VAL A 300 11.39 14.35 5.16
N SER A 301 11.12 13.61 4.10
CA SER A 301 9.87 13.68 3.36
C SER A 301 9.34 12.28 3.06
N THR A 302 8.03 12.08 3.12
CA THR A 302 7.36 10.84 2.75
C THR A 302 5.86 11.10 2.57
N VAL A 303 5.08 10.07 2.27
CA VAL A 303 3.63 10.12 2.14
C VAL A 303 3.02 8.92 2.84
N ASN A 304 1.85 9.10 3.46
CA ASN A 304 1.09 8.01 4.05
C ASN A 304 0.47 7.12 2.97
N GLY A 305 0.84 5.84 2.97
CA GLY A 305 0.30 4.78 2.12
C GLY A 305 -0.36 3.64 2.91
N ALA A 306 -0.80 3.90 4.14
CA ALA A 306 -1.44 2.90 4.98
C ALA A 306 -2.76 2.40 4.38
N MET A 307 -3.10 1.13 4.64
CA MET A 307 -4.33 0.49 4.15
C MET A 307 -5.05 -0.27 5.26
N GLY A 308 -6.37 -0.38 5.09
CA GLY A 308 -7.26 -1.06 6.01
C GLY A 308 -8.05 -2.18 5.34
N LEU A 309 -8.57 -3.09 6.16
CA LEU A 309 -9.53 -4.10 5.75
C LEU A 309 -10.91 -3.72 6.25
N GLY A 310 -11.87 -3.68 5.33
CA GLY A 310 -13.25 -3.25 5.57
C GLY A 310 -14.25 -4.31 5.19
N ILE A 311 -15.46 -4.20 5.74
CA ILE A 311 -16.60 -5.04 5.40
C ILE A 311 -17.57 -4.18 4.59
N PRO A 312 -17.87 -4.50 3.32
CA PRO A 312 -18.91 -3.81 2.58
C PRO A 312 -20.26 -3.85 3.32
N SER A 313 -20.95 -2.71 3.39
CA SER A 313 -22.19 -2.57 4.18
C SER A 313 -23.31 -3.52 3.74
N GLY A 314 -23.32 -3.90 2.46
CA GLY A 314 -24.26 -4.85 1.87
C GLY A 314 -24.00 -6.33 2.19
N SER A 315 -22.82 -6.69 2.70
CA SER A 315 -22.46 -8.09 2.98
C SER A 315 -23.42 -8.73 3.97
N LYS A 316 -23.80 -9.98 3.71
CA LYS A 316 -24.61 -10.82 4.61
C LYS A 316 -23.76 -11.65 5.59
N ASN A 317 -22.45 -11.67 5.40
CA ASN A 317 -21.51 -12.49 6.17
C ASN A 317 -20.66 -11.64 7.13
N GLN A 318 -21.22 -10.58 7.72
CA GLN A 318 -20.49 -9.58 8.51
C GLN A 318 -19.63 -10.19 9.63
N ASP A 319 -20.14 -11.20 10.36
CA ASP A 319 -19.41 -11.80 11.48
C ASP A 319 -18.25 -12.70 11.00
N ALA A 320 -18.47 -13.49 9.95
CA ALA A 320 -17.43 -14.31 9.33
C ALA A 320 -16.35 -13.43 8.68
N ALA A 321 -16.76 -12.34 8.01
CA ALA A 321 -15.86 -11.33 7.45
C ALA A 321 -15.00 -10.67 8.54
N TRP A 322 -15.60 -10.26 9.66
CA TRP A 322 -14.85 -9.69 10.78
C TRP A 322 -13.88 -10.69 11.41
N THR A 323 -14.26 -11.96 11.50
CA THR A 323 -13.38 -13.04 11.97
C THR A 323 -12.15 -13.17 11.07
N TYR A 324 -12.34 -13.14 9.75
CA TYR A 324 -11.24 -13.18 8.79
C TYR A 324 -10.33 -11.94 8.88
N ILE A 325 -10.92 -10.74 8.91
CA ILE A 325 -10.19 -9.46 9.06
C ILE A 325 -9.35 -9.47 10.34
N SER A 326 -9.94 -9.87 11.47
CA SER A 326 -9.26 -9.90 12.78
C SER A 326 -8.10 -10.90 12.79
N TYR A 327 -8.24 -12.03 12.07
CA TYR A 327 -7.16 -13.01 11.93
C TYR A 327 -5.99 -12.42 11.12
N LEU A 328 -6.27 -11.83 9.96
CA LEU A 328 -5.25 -11.25 9.09
C LEU A 328 -4.46 -10.12 9.77
N ALA A 329 -5.16 -9.26 10.53
CA ALA A 329 -4.57 -8.14 11.27
C ALA A 329 -4.07 -8.51 12.68
N SER A 330 -4.01 -9.81 13.01
CA SER A 330 -3.54 -10.23 14.33
C SER A 330 -2.04 -10.01 14.50
N PRO A 331 -1.54 -9.75 15.73
CA PRO A 331 -0.11 -9.55 15.97
C PRO A 331 0.75 -10.71 15.48
N GLU A 332 0.26 -11.94 15.60
CA GLU A 332 0.99 -13.15 15.19
C GLU A 332 1.13 -13.23 13.67
N VAL A 333 0.04 -12.97 12.94
CA VAL A 333 0.05 -13.00 11.48
C VAL A 333 0.93 -11.88 10.93
N GLU A 334 0.76 -10.64 11.40
CA GLU A 334 1.57 -9.52 10.92
C GLU A 334 3.05 -9.67 11.25
N ALA A 335 3.41 -10.14 12.45
CA ALA A 335 4.81 -10.36 12.81
C ALA A 335 5.51 -11.37 11.89
N LYS A 336 4.76 -12.34 11.34
CA LYS A 336 5.29 -13.33 10.39
C LYS A 336 5.61 -12.75 9.01
N TYR A 337 4.89 -11.72 8.57
CA TYR A 337 5.01 -11.12 7.23
C TYR A 337 5.57 -9.70 7.26
N SER A 338 6.19 -9.30 8.37
CA SER A 338 6.59 -7.92 8.65
C SER A 338 7.68 -7.34 7.73
N THR A 339 8.33 -8.19 6.93
CA THR A 339 9.30 -7.78 5.91
C THR A 339 8.63 -7.28 4.63
N SER A 340 7.43 -7.79 4.33
CA SER A 340 6.61 -7.36 3.20
C SER A 340 5.87 -6.06 3.52
N ALA A 341 5.34 -5.94 4.73
CA ALA A 341 4.67 -4.74 5.22
C ALA A 341 4.91 -4.50 6.72
N PRO A 342 5.09 -3.24 7.16
CA PRO A 342 5.24 -2.91 8.58
C PRO A 342 4.02 -3.31 9.41
N SER A 343 4.25 -3.92 10.56
CA SER A 343 3.16 -4.25 11.49
C SER A 343 2.52 -2.99 12.06
N ILE A 344 1.21 -3.04 12.28
CA ILE A 344 0.44 -1.99 12.95
C ILE A 344 0.57 -2.06 14.48
N TRP A 345 1.13 -3.13 15.04
CA TRP A 345 1.14 -3.37 16.48
C TRP A 345 2.37 -2.76 17.17
N LYS A 346 2.15 -2.02 18.26
CA LYS A 346 3.23 -1.43 19.07
C LYS A 346 4.22 -2.48 19.57
N SER A 347 3.70 -3.63 20.02
CA SER A 347 4.50 -4.73 20.57
C SER A 347 5.53 -5.31 19.59
N TYR A 348 5.26 -5.26 18.29
CA TYR A 348 6.20 -5.72 17.27
C TYR A 348 7.52 -4.93 17.33
N TYR A 349 7.43 -3.61 17.47
CA TYR A 349 8.58 -2.72 17.52
C TYR A 349 9.29 -2.71 18.88
N GLU A 350 8.73 -3.34 19.91
CA GLU A 350 9.36 -3.46 21.23
C GLU A 350 10.27 -4.69 21.33
N ASP A 351 10.06 -5.70 20.48
CA ASP A 351 10.81 -6.95 20.46
C ASP A 351 12.31 -6.71 20.12
N PRO A 352 13.25 -7.10 21.00
CA PRO A 352 14.68 -7.02 20.74
C PRO A 352 15.15 -7.76 19.48
N ALA A 353 14.50 -8.87 19.11
CA ALA A 353 14.81 -9.63 17.90
C ALA A 353 14.43 -8.86 16.63
N VAL A 354 13.38 -8.05 16.69
CA VAL A 354 12.97 -7.13 15.62
C VAL A 354 13.97 -5.97 15.54
N LYS A 355 14.23 -5.28 16.66
CA LYS A 355 15.13 -4.11 16.70
C LYS A 355 16.55 -4.40 16.20
N ASN A 356 17.09 -5.56 16.54
CA ASN A 356 18.47 -5.95 16.23
C ASN A 356 18.55 -6.98 15.08
N GLY A 357 17.44 -7.22 14.39
CA GLY A 357 17.33 -8.20 13.32
C GLY A 357 17.98 -7.76 12.01
N PRO A 358 17.97 -8.64 10.98
CA PRO A 358 18.57 -8.37 9.67
C PRO A 358 17.94 -7.18 8.91
N ASN A 359 16.76 -6.70 9.36
CA ASN A 359 16.03 -5.59 8.76
C ASN A 359 16.12 -4.29 9.57
N ALA A 360 17.10 -4.16 10.49
CA ALA A 360 17.23 -2.98 11.35
C ALA A 360 17.31 -1.65 10.57
N SER A 361 17.97 -1.62 9.41
CA SER A 361 18.04 -0.41 8.56
C SER A 361 16.67 -0.05 7.94
N LEU A 362 15.87 -1.04 7.59
CA LEU A 362 14.50 -0.84 7.10
C LEU A 362 13.63 -0.27 8.23
N LEU A 363 13.72 -0.84 9.44
CA LEU A 363 12.99 -0.36 10.62
C LEU A 363 13.38 1.08 10.99
N GLU A 364 14.67 1.42 10.91
CA GLU A 364 15.14 2.79 11.16
C GLU A 364 14.58 3.78 10.12
N ALA A 365 14.59 3.39 8.84
CA ALA A 365 14.01 4.19 7.76
C ALA A 365 12.50 4.41 7.97
N GLN A 366 11.77 3.34 8.29
CA GLN A 366 10.33 3.40 8.58
C GLN A 366 10.03 4.26 9.80
N ALA A 367 10.76 4.13 10.89
CA ALA A 367 10.56 4.95 12.09
C ALA A 367 10.71 6.45 11.78
N LYS A 368 11.71 6.83 10.97
CA LYS A 368 11.90 8.22 10.51
C LYS A 368 10.77 8.70 9.61
N SER A 369 10.35 7.88 8.64
CA SER A 369 9.23 8.19 7.74
C SER A 369 7.91 8.33 8.51
N PHE A 370 7.61 7.41 9.43
CA PHE A 370 6.38 7.42 10.22
C PHE A 370 6.25 8.65 11.13
N ALA A 371 7.38 9.17 11.64
CA ALA A 371 7.39 10.42 12.40
C ALA A 371 7.13 11.67 11.53
N SER A 372 7.18 11.55 10.20
CA SER A 372 7.03 12.63 9.23
C SER A 372 5.96 12.34 8.18
N LEU A 373 4.97 11.48 8.46
CA LEU A 373 3.93 11.13 7.49
C LEU A 373 3.19 12.36 6.98
N PHE A 374 3.22 12.54 5.66
CA PHE A 374 2.42 13.55 4.99
C PHE A 374 1.09 12.95 4.52
N ALA A 375 0.00 13.60 4.90
CA ALA A 375 -1.34 13.19 4.50
C ALA A 375 -1.69 13.76 3.13
N ARG A 376 -2.17 12.89 2.24
CA ARG A 376 -2.96 13.28 1.07
C ARG A 376 -4.30 13.85 1.55
N PRO A 377 -4.98 14.72 0.77
CA PRO A 377 -6.25 15.32 1.17
C PRO A 377 -7.27 14.29 1.65
N PHE A 378 -7.88 14.54 2.81
CA PHE A 378 -8.85 13.64 3.40
C PHE A 378 -10.26 14.23 3.26
N VAL A 379 -10.76 14.18 2.02
CA VAL A 379 -12.04 14.81 1.60
C VAL A 379 -12.92 13.81 0.86
N VAL A 380 -14.22 14.06 0.79
CA VAL A 380 -15.18 13.15 0.12
C VAL A 380 -14.89 13.05 -1.38
N ASP A 381 -14.55 14.17 -2.02
CA ASP A 381 -14.31 14.22 -3.48
C ASP A 381 -12.83 13.98 -3.85
N TYR A 382 -12.12 13.16 -3.07
CA TYR A 382 -10.69 12.91 -3.26
C TYR A 382 -10.36 12.42 -4.67
N GLN A 383 -11.17 11.53 -5.24
CA GLN A 383 -10.90 10.97 -6.56
C GLN A 383 -10.89 12.04 -7.66
N GLN A 384 -11.79 13.02 -7.56
CA GLN A 384 -11.80 14.16 -8.47
C GLN A 384 -10.57 15.05 -8.25
N PHE A 385 -10.23 15.33 -6.98
CA PHE A 385 -9.02 16.06 -6.63
C PHE A 385 -7.75 15.42 -7.22
N SER A 386 -7.56 14.13 -6.96
CA SER A 386 -6.42 13.36 -7.42
C SER A 386 -6.35 13.34 -8.95
N THR A 387 -7.44 13.00 -9.64
CA THR A 387 -7.49 12.94 -11.10
C THR A 387 -7.08 14.27 -11.76
N ARG A 388 -7.57 15.40 -11.23
CA ARG A 388 -7.22 16.73 -11.77
C ARG A 388 -5.76 17.07 -11.55
N LEU A 389 -5.23 16.76 -10.37
CA LEU A 389 -3.81 16.99 -10.10
C LEU A 389 -2.90 16.07 -10.92
N GLN A 390 -3.25 14.79 -11.09
CA GLN A 390 -2.52 13.85 -11.96
C GLN A 390 -2.40 14.38 -13.39
N GLN A 391 -3.50 14.89 -13.95
CA GLN A 391 -3.54 15.49 -15.29
C GLN A 391 -2.59 16.69 -15.40
N ALA A 392 -2.62 17.61 -14.43
CA ALA A 392 -1.74 18.77 -14.43
C ALA A 392 -0.26 18.41 -14.29
N LEU A 393 0.08 17.47 -13.40
CA LEU A 393 1.46 17.00 -13.24
C LEU A 393 1.95 16.39 -14.56
N GLN A 394 1.15 15.53 -15.20
CA GLN A 394 1.47 14.92 -16.50
C GLN A 394 1.66 15.94 -17.62
N GLN A 395 0.78 16.94 -17.72
CA GLN A 395 0.93 18.03 -18.71
C GLN A 395 2.27 18.73 -18.58
N ALA A 396 2.75 18.98 -17.36
CA ALA A 396 4.06 19.59 -17.14
C ALA A 396 5.22 18.64 -17.45
N LEU A 397 5.14 17.37 -17.05
CA LEU A 397 6.19 16.38 -17.31
C LEU A 397 6.34 16.07 -18.80
N LEU A 398 5.26 16.14 -19.57
CA LEU A 398 5.24 15.94 -21.02
C LEU A 398 5.46 17.25 -21.81
N ASP A 399 5.86 18.33 -21.14
CA ASP A 399 6.13 19.66 -21.72
C ASP A 399 4.94 20.25 -22.50
N GLN A 400 3.71 19.84 -22.15
CA GLN A 400 2.46 20.34 -22.73
C GLN A 400 1.99 21.66 -22.09
N ALA A 401 2.45 21.94 -20.87
CA ALA A 401 2.22 23.19 -20.15
C ALA A 401 3.41 23.49 -19.23
N SER A 402 3.58 24.76 -18.84
CA SER A 402 4.53 25.08 -17.77
C SER A 402 4.03 24.50 -16.43
N ALA A 403 4.95 24.17 -15.52
CA ALA A 403 4.59 23.71 -14.18
C ALA A 403 3.64 24.70 -13.45
N GLU A 404 3.84 26.00 -13.67
CA GLU A 404 3.02 27.04 -13.06
C GLU A 404 1.61 27.08 -13.66
N ASP A 405 1.49 27.04 -14.99
CA ASP A 405 0.19 27.09 -15.67
C ASP A 405 -0.63 25.82 -15.39
N ALA A 406 0.00 24.65 -15.43
CA ALA A 406 -0.65 23.37 -15.18
C ALA A 406 -1.26 23.32 -13.77
N LEU A 407 -0.48 23.66 -12.73
CA LEU A 407 -0.98 23.64 -11.36
C LEU A 407 -2.02 24.74 -11.09
N LYS A 408 -1.86 25.94 -11.67
CA LYS A 408 -2.87 27.01 -11.55
C LYS A 408 -4.20 26.59 -12.18
N SER A 409 -4.16 25.93 -13.35
CA SER A 409 -5.36 25.41 -14.00
C SER A 409 -6.07 24.39 -13.10
N ALA A 410 -5.34 23.38 -12.61
CA ALA A 410 -5.93 22.37 -11.71
C ALA A 410 -6.50 22.99 -10.42
N ALA A 411 -5.79 23.94 -9.80
CA ALA A 411 -6.28 24.62 -8.61
C ALA A 411 -7.55 25.43 -8.88
N SER A 412 -7.63 26.11 -10.03
CA SER A 412 -8.82 26.86 -10.45
C SER A 412 -10.02 25.94 -10.68
N ASP A 413 -9.81 24.81 -11.37
CA ASP A 413 -10.87 23.83 -11.63
C ASP A 413 -11.43 23.27 -10.33
N LEU A 414 -10.56 22.88 -9.40
CA LEU A 414 -10.93 22.35 -8.09
C LEU A 414 -11.60 23.39 -7.19
N ALA A 415 -11.27 24.67 -7.31
CA ALA A 415 -11.94 25.74 -6.58
C ALA A 415 -13.34 26.07 -7.14
N SER A 416 -13.60 25.74 -8.41
CA SER A 416 -14.87 26.01 -9.10
C SER A 416 -15.88 24.87 -9.05
N GLY A 417 -15.42 23.65 -8.72
CA GLY A 417 -16.23 22.43 -8.68
C GLY A 417 -16.77 22.03 -7.29
N GLY A 418 -16.59 22.87 -6.27
CA GLY A 418 -17.04 22.65 -4.89
C GLY A 418 -18.38 23.25 -4.53
#